data_AF-A0A8C7ZJW1-F1
#
_entry.id   AF-A0A8C7ZJW1-F1
#
_cell.length_a   1.000
_cell.length_b   1.000
_cell.length_c   1.000
_cell.angle_alpha   90.00
_cell.angle_beta   90.00
_cell.angle_gamma   90.00
#
_symmetry.space_group_name_H-M   'P 1'
#
loop_
_entity.id
_entity.type
_entity.pdbx_description
1 polymer ?
#
loop_
_entity_poly.entity_id
_entity_poly.type
_entity_poly.pdbx_seq_one_letter_code
_entity_poly.pdbx_strand_id
1 'polypeptide(L)'
;MYYIDPNQGSPADALLAYCSFSSSSKETCLHPENPQLPMKAWMEGFPEEESFQWLSKMDQGYQFSYPDASVVQMRFLRLHSVTAVQRVTYSCHPGSRQGPTERSVKFLTDTRRQSYLGALRDCMPGQETEFGSRETVFEFEDLHLLPLRDVALMGGAKVSHQFAFTVGPVCFS
;
A
#
# COMPACT_ATOMS: atom_id res chain seq x y z
N MET A 1 -11.66 -13.72 11.61
CA MET A 1 -12.44 -12.67 10.92
C MET A 1 -13.72 -12.45 11.70
N TYR A 2 -14.11 -11.20 11.90
CA TYR A 2 -15.28 -10.77 12.67
C TYR A 2 -16.00 -9.66 11.91
N TYR A 3 -17.32 -9.60 12.00
CA TYR A 3 -18.06 -8.40 11.61
C TYR A 3 -18.08 -7.43 12.78
N ILE A 4 -17.78 -6.18 12.51
CA ILE A 4 -17.79 -5.09 13.50
C ILE A 4 -18.65 -3.95 12.98
N ASP A 5 -19.26 -3.22 13.91
CA ASP A 5 -20.14 -2.10 13.59
C ASP A 5 -19.71 -0.84 14.36
N PRO A 6 -18.61 -0.17 13.94
CA PRO A 6 -18.05 0.99 14.64
C PRO A 6 -19.03 2.15 14.86
N ASN A 7 -19.86 2.48 13.87
CA ASN A 7 -20.84 3.56 13.96
C ASN A 7 -22.11 3.17 14.74
N GLN A 8 -22.28 1.88 15.08
CA GLN A 8 -23.46 1.31 15.71
C GLN A 8 -24.73 1.53 14.86
N GLY A 9 -25.89 1.41 15.49
CA GLY A 9 -27.18 1.67 14.85
C GLY A 9 -27.64 0.46 14.05
N SER A 10 -27.55 0.53 12.73
CA SER A 10 -28.01 -0.54 11.86
C SER A 10 -26.92 -1.60 11.70
N PRO A 11 -27.14 -2.88 12.03
CA PRO A 11 -26.12 -3.90 11.82
C PRO A 11 -25.91 -4.24 10.33
N ALA A 12 -26.73 -3.71 9.42
CA ALA A 12 -26.67 -4.00 7.99
C ALA A 12 -25.46 -3.37 7.27
N ASP A 13 -24.83 -2.35 7.86
CA ASP A 13 -23.61 -1.72 7.36
C ASP A 13 -22.36 -2.08 8.18
N ALA A 14 -22.43 -3.17 8.95
CA ALA A 14 -21.28 -3.75 9.62
C ALA A 14 -20.23 -4.21 8.58
N LEU A 15 -18.95 -4.08 8.92
CA LEU A 15 -17.83 -4.40 8.05
C LEU A 15 -17.02 -5.58 8.55
N LEU A 16 -16.42 -6.33 7.63
CA LEU A 16 -15.57 -7.47 7.93
C LEU A 16 -14.16 -7.00 8.31
N ALA A 17 -13.68 -7.42 9.48
CA ALA A 17 -12.35 -7.11 9.97
C ALA A 17 -11.63 -8.35 10.52
N TYR A 18 -10.30 -8.27 10.54
CA TYR A 18 -9.46 -9.17 11.32
C TYR A 18 -9.17 -8.54 12.67
N CYS A 19 -9.55 -9.19 13.77
CA CYS A 19 -9.24 -8.72 15.12
C CYS A 19 -8.06 -9.52 15.69
N SER A 20 -6.96 -8.83 15.97
CA SER A 20 -5.79 -9.39 16.65
C SER A 20 -5.93 -9.14 18.15
N PHE A 21 -5.94 -10.21 18.94
CA PHE A 21 -6.00 -10.13 20.40
C PHE A 21 -4.68 -10.67 20.96
N SER A 22 -3.75 -9.78 21.27
CA SER A 22 -2.54 -10.11 22.01
C SER A 22 -2.70 -9.73 23.49
N SER A 23 -1.82 -10.23 24.35
CA SER A 23 -1.81 -9.83 25.77
C SER A 23 -1.48 -8.34 25.95
N SER A 24 -0.81 -7.72 24.98
CA SER A 24 -0.34 -6.34 25.01
C SER A 24 -1.18 -5.36 24.18
N SER A 25 -1.92 -5.84 23.18
CA SER A 25 -2.64 -4.99 22.23
C SER A 25 -3.88 -5.68 21.66
N LYS A 26 -4.89 -4.88 21.30
CA LYS A 26 -6.08 -5.30 20.57
C LYS A 26 -6.14 -4.46 19.30
N GLU A 27 -6.12 -5.11 18.16
CA GLU A 27 -6.07 -4.40 16.88
C GLU A 27 -7.22 -4.85 15.98
N THR A 28 -7.80 -3.88 15.27
CA THR A 28 -8.81 -4.11 14.24
C THR A 28 -8.18 -3.80 12.88
N CYS A 29 -7.98 -4.84 12.08
CA CYS A 29 -7.30 -4.77 10.80
C CYS A 29 -8.28 -4.93 9.63
N LEU A 30 -8.27 -3.97 8.70
CA LEU A 30 -9.06 -3.99 7.47
C LEU A 30 -8.16 -4.33 6.29
N HIS A 31 -8.49 -5.42 5.59
CA HIS A 31 -7.77 -5.82 4.39
C HIS A 31 -8.30 -5.06 3.17
N PRO A 32 -7.42 -4.62 2.26
CA PRO A 32 -7.86 -4.14 0.97
C PRO A 32 -8.49 -5.30 0.16
N GLU A 33 -9.46 -4.98 -0.69
CA GLU A 33 -10.12 -5.96 -1.57
C GLU A 33 -9.10 -6.66 -2.48
N ASN A 34 -8.23 -5.86 -3.10
CA ASN A 34 -7.18 -6.32 -3.99
C ASN A 34 -5.82 -5.86 -3.43
N PRO A 35 -5.14 -6.67 -2.59
CA PRO A 35 -3.91 -6.26 -1.91
C PRO A 35 -2.70 -6.12 -2.83
N GLN A 36 -2.69 -6.77 -4.00
CA GLN A 36 -1.48 -6.91 -4.81
C GLN A 36 -1.60 -6.27 -6.19
N LEU A 37 -0.86 -5.18 -6.43
CA LEU A 37 -0.63 -4.71 -7.78
C LEU A 37 0.23 -5.74 -8.54
N PRO A 38 -0.17 -6.17 -9.74
CA PRO A 38 0.48 -7.27 -10.45
C PRO A 38 1.96 -7.01 -10.74
N MET A 39 2.73 -8.10 -10.86
CA MET A 39 4.13 -8.06 -11.26
C MET A 39 4.24 -7.61 -12.72
N LYS A 40 4.69 -6.38 -12.96
CA LYS A 40 4.73 -5.75 -14.29
C LYS A 40 5.85 -4.73 -14.38
N ALA A 41 6.30 -4.46 -15.61
CA ALA A 41 7.16 -3.32 -15.91
C ALA A 41 6.30 -2.05 -16.01
N TRP A 42 5.82 -1.55 -14.87
CA TRP A 42 4.88 -0.42 -14.79
C TRP A 42 5.37 0.85 -15.50
N MET A 43 6.68 1.03 -15.60
CA MET A 43 7.31 2.20 -16.19
C MET A 43 7.69 2.01 -17.68
N GLU A 44 7.36 0.87 -18.29
CA GLU A 44 7.66 0.59 -19.69
C GLU A 44 6.82 1.48 -20.62
N GLY A 45 7.47 2.19 -21.55
CA GLY A 45 6.80 3.02 -22.55
C GLY A 45 6.28 4.38 -22.06
N PHE A 46 6.54 4.77 -20.81
CA PHE A 46 6.18 6.09 -20.29
C PHE A 46 7.21 7.17 -20.66
N PRO A 47 6.76 8.42 -20.91
CA PRO A 47 7.66 9.51 -21.27
C PRO A 47 8.66 9.79 -20.14
N GLU A 48 9.86 10.24 -20.52
CA GLU A 48 10.96 10.59 -19.60
C GLU A 48 10.71 11.90 -18.82
N GLU A 49 9.48 12.41 -18.81
CA GLU A 49 9.13 13.57 -18.00
C GLU A 49 9.21 13.24 -16.51
N GLU A 50 9.89 14.12 -15.75
CA GLU A 50 10.02 14.03 -14.30
C GLU A 50 8.69 14.39 -13.60
N SER A 51 7.72 13.49 -13.69
CA SER A 51 6.41 13.63 -13.06
C SER A 51 5.98 12.33 -12.38
N PHE A 52 5.19 12.47 -11.32
CA PHE A 52 4.67 11.32 -10.59
C PHE A 52 3.53 10.68 -11.38
N GLN A 53 3.67 9.38 -11.65
CA GLN A 53 2.68 8.60 -12.38
C GLN A 53 1.95 7.66 -11.41
N TRP A 54 0.65 7.85 -11.26
CA TRP A 54 -0.21 6.98 -10.44
C TRP A 54 -0.38 5.63 -11.12
N LEU A 55 -0.02 4.56 -10.42
CA LEU A 55 -0.14 3.20 -10.96
C LEU A 55 -1.58 2.86 -11.31
N SER A 56 -2.57 3.38 -10.56
CA SER A 56 -4.00 3.22 -10.88
C SER A 56 -4.44 3.77 -12.23
N LYS A 57 -3.69 4.70 -12.82
CA LYS A 57 -3.99 5.27 -14.16
C LYS A 57 -3.33 4.48 -15.29
N MET A 58 -2.48 3.51 -14.95
CA MET A 58 -1.80 2.66 -15.90
C MET A 58 -2.67 1.43 -16.24
N ASP A 59 -2.34 0.77 -17.33
CA ASP A 59 -3.00 -0.47 -17.73
C ASP A 59 -2.87 -1.55 -16.63
N GLN A 60 -4.00 -2.15 -16.26
CA GLN A 60 -4.16 -3.09 -15.12
C GLN A 60 -3.89 -2.51 -13.73
N GLY A 61 -3.70 -1.20 -13.64
CA GLY A 61 -3.65 -0.48 -12.38
C GLY A 61 -5.02 -0.29 -11.77
N TYR A 62 -5.05 -0.17 -10.44
CA TYR A 62 -6.28 0.15 -9.71
C TYR A 62 -5.95 0.83 -8.37
N GLN A 63 -6.95 1.48 -7.77
CA GLN A 63 -6.86 2.05 -6.43
C GLN A 63 -7.28 1.03 -5.37
N PHE A 64 -6.69 1.11 -4.18
CA PHE A 64 -7.03 0.21 -3.08
C PHE A 64 -8.38 0.59 -2.45
N SER A 65 -9.34 -0.32 -2.56
CA SER A 65 -10.64 -0.32 -1.88
C SER A 65 -10.56 -1.14 -0.59
N TYR A 66 -11.29 -0.70 0.44
CA TYR A 66 -11.52 -1.44 1.67
C TYR A 66 -13.03 -1.63 1.75
N PRO A 67 -13.55 -2.84 1.41
CA PRO A 67 -14.98 -3.10 1.33
C PRO A 67 -15.69 -2.77 2.64
N ASP A 68 -16.90 -2.22 2.55
CA ASP A 68 -17.78 -1.87 3.68
C ASP A 68 -17.23 -0.83 4.68
N ALA A 69 -15.97 -0.42 4.51
CA ALA A 69 -15.31 0.63 5.27
C ALA A 69 -15.71 2.02 4.75
N SER A 70 -17.00 2.35 4.92
CA SER A 70 -17.55 3.65 4.54
C SER A 70 -16.85 4.81 5.26
N VAL A 71 -17.00 6.03 4.76
CA VAL A 71 -16.44 7.23 5.42
C VAL A 71 -16.93 7.36 6.87
N VAL A 72 -18.18 6.95 7.15
CA VAL A 72 -18.75 6.97 8.50
C VAL A 72 -18.09 5.90 9.36
N GLN A 73 -18.01 4.65 8.90
CA GLN A 73 -17.37 3.57 9.65
C GLN A 73 -15.90 3.88 9.96
N MET A 74 -15.17 4.39 8.97
CA MET A 74 -13.78 4.81 9.13
C MET A 74 -13.60 5.98 10.11
N ARG A 75 -14.58 6.90 10.22
CA ARG A 75 -14.53 7.97 11.23
C ARG A 75 -14.68 7.42 12.65
N PHE A 76 -15.60 6.49 12.85
CA PHE A 76 -15.80 5.87 14.17
C PHE A 76 -14.64 4.95 14.55
N LEU A 77 -14.07 4.18 13.62
CA LEU A 77 -12.83 3.44 13.86
C LEU A 77 -11.71 4.36 14.35
N ARG A 78 -11.49 5.49 13.66
CA ARG A 78 -10.49 6.47 14.09
C ARG A 78 -10.81 7.10 15.44
N LEU A 79 -12.08 7.37 15.73
CA LEU A 79 -12.51 7.94 17.02
C LEU A 79 -12.25 6.97 18.18
N HIS A 80 -12.34 5.67 17.93
CA HIS A 80 -12.16 4.61 18.92
C HIS A 80 -10.76 4.00 18.94
N SER A 81 -9.79 4.64 18.29
CA SER A 81 -8.41 4.18 18.21
C SER A 81 -7.42 5.31 18.49
N VAL A 82 -6.24 4.94 18.94
CA VAL A 82 -5.12 5.84 19.26
C VAL A 82 -4.12 5.86 18.10
N THR A 83 -3.89 4.72 17.46
CA THR A 83 -2.96 4.60 16.34
C THR A 83 -3.59 3.84 15.17
N ALA A 84 -3.05 4.08 13.98
CA ALA A 84 -3.30 3.23 12.83
C ALA A 84 -1.98 2.94 12.12
N VAL A 85 -1.73 1.67 11.80
CA VAL A 85 -0.51 1.23 11.13
C VAL A 85 -0.88 0.49 9.84
N GLN A 86 -0.10 0.72 8.78
CA GLN A 86 -0.22 -0.02 7.54
C GLN A 86 1.16 -0.26 6.92
N ARG A 87 1.32 -1.43 6.30
CA ARG A 87 2.57 -1.81 5.62
C ARG A 87 2.36 -2.01 4.13
N VAL A 88 3.37 -1.69 3.34
CA VAL A 88 3.42 -1.98 1.91
C VAL A 88 4.74 -2.64 1.57
N THR A 89 4.69 -3.78 0.92
CA THR A 89 5.88 -4.48 0.43
C THR A 89 6.06 -4.19 -1.05
N TYR A 90 7.23 -3.69 -1.41
CA TYR A 90 7.71 -3.59 -2.79
C TYR A 90 8.60 -4.80 -3.09
N SER A 91 8.32 -5.52 -4.17
CA SER A 91 9.00 -6.76 -4.52
C SER A 91 9.45 -6.77 -5.98
N CYS A 92 10.73 -7.06 -6.22
CA CYS A 92 11.25 -7.32 -7.56
C CYS A 92 10.86 -8.71 -8.07
N HIS A 93 10.79 -8.86 -9.40
CA HIS A 93 10.57 -10.16 -10.05
C HIS A 93 11.57 -11.23 -9.58
N PRO A 94 11.18 -12.52 -9.49
CA PRO A 94 12.11 -13.61 -9.21
C PRO A 94 13.33 -13.61 -10.15
N GLY A 95 14.55 -13.64 -9.62
CA GLY A 95 15.78 -13.50 -10.40
C GLY A 95 16.25 -12.05 -10.62
N SER A 96 15.50 -11.07 -10.13
CA SER A 96 15.95 -9.68 -9.99
C SER A 96 16.23 -9.35 -8.51
N ARG A 97 17.05 -8.33 -8.29
CA ARG A 97 17.37 -7.77 -6.98
C ARG A 97 17.17 -6.26 -6.99
N GLN A 98 17.16 -5.64 -5.83
CA GLN A 98 17.20 -4.18 -5.74
C GLN A 98 18.58 -3.67 -6.12
N GLY A 99 18.60 -2.71 -7.04
CA GLY A 99 19.80 -2.06 -7.54
C GLY A 99 20.22 -0.86 -6.71
N PRO A 100 21.28 -0.15 -7.15
CA PRO A 100 21.77 1.05 -6.48
C PRO A 100 20.95 2.31 -6.81
N THR A 101 20.19 2.30 -7.92
CA THR A 101 19.41 3.45 -8.38
C THR A 101 18.19 3.63 -7.50
N GLU A 102 18.09 4.80 -6.85
CA GLU A 102 16.93 5.17 -6.06
C GLU A 102 15.90 5.93 -6.90
N ARG A 103 14.63 5.68 -6.61
CA ARG A 103 13.47 6.31 -7.24
C ARG A 103 12.50 6.77 -6.18
N SER A 104 11.99 7.99 -6.34
CA SER A 104 10.96 8.52 -5.46
C SER A 104 9.61 7.84 -5.72
N VAL A 105 8.92 7.51 -4.63
CA VAL A 105 7.58 6.92 -4.62
C VAL A 105 6.66 7.77 -3.75
N LYS A 106 5.39 7.84 -4.15
CA LYS A 106 4.28 8.46 -3.40
C LYS A 106 3.24 7.41 -3.04
N PHE A 107 2.71 7.50 -1.83
CA PHE A 107 1.60 6.67 -1.38
C PHE A 107 0.41 7.57 -1.06
N LEU A 108 -0.67 7.46 -1.82
CA LEU A 108 -1.87 8.29 -1.65
C LEU A 108 -2.60 7.91 -0.37
N THR A 109 -2.95 8.89 0.44
CA THR A 109 -3.66 8.69 1.71
C THR A 109 -5.18 8.64 1.51
N ASP A 110 -5.92 8.30 2.57
CA ASP A 110 -7.38 8.20 2.55
C ASP A 110 -8.07 9.50 2.16
N THR A 111 -7.45 10.64 2.49
CA THR A 111 -7.99 11.98 2.16
C THR A 111 -7.92 12.29 0.67
N ARG A 112 -7.15 11.52 -0.11
CA ARG A 112 -6.87 11.72 -1.54
C ARG A 112 -6.27 13.09 -1.90
N ARG A 113 -5.79 13.82 -0.89
CA ARG A 113 -5.17 15.15 -1.03
C ARG A 113 -3.70 15.17 -0.62
N GLN A 114 -3.32 14.22 0.22
CA GLN A 114 -1.97 14.09 0.76
C GLN A 114 -1.35 12.78 0.28
N SER A 115 -0.03 12.73 0.32
CA SER A 115 0.71 11.51 0.02
C SER A 115 1.95 11.45 0.88
N TYR A 116 2.28 10.25 1.34
CA TYR A 116 3.61 10.00 1.89
C TYR A 116 4.63 9.95 0.77
N LEU A 117 5.82 10.45 1.05
CA LEU A 117 6.97 10.33 0.17
C LEU A 117 7.89 9.23 0.70
N GLY A 118 8.39 8.41 -0.21
CA GLY A 118 9.41 7.41 0.08
C GLY A 118 10.43 7.34 -1.05
N ALA A 119 11.46 6.52 -0.82
CA ALA A 119 12.42 6.13 -1.84
C ALA A 119 12.42 4.61 -1.93
N LEU A 120 12.42 4.09 -3.15
CA LEU A 120 12.64 2.68 -3.43
C LEU A 120 13.86 2.51 -4.31
N ARG A 121 14.39 1.29 -4.36
CA ARG A 121 15.49 0.93 -5.26
C ARG A 121 14.93 0.22 -6.47
N ASP A 122 15.28 0.70 -7.66
CA ASP A 122 14.84 0.08 -8.92
C ASP A 122 15.35 -1.37 -9.00
N CYS A 123 14.54 -2.24 -9.59
CA CYS A 123 14.94 -3.63 -9.80
C CYS A 123 16.02 -3.72 -10.87
N MET A 124 16.98 -4.61 -10.68
CA MET A 124 18.00 -4.98 -11.66
C MET A 124 18.17 -6.50 -11.73
N PRO A 125 18.68 -7.07 -12.83
CA PRO A 125 18.96 -8.49 -12.92
C PRO A 125 19.92 -8.93 -11.81
N GLY A 126 19.58 -10.00 -11.09
CA GLY A 126 20.49 -10.60 -10.11
C GLY A 126 21.49 -11.52 -10.83
N GLN A 127 22.77 -11.40 -10.49
CA GLN A 127 23.75 -12.46 -10.75
C GLN A 127 23.76 -13.43 -9.57
N GLU A 128 24.05 -14.72 -9.82
CA GLU A 128 24.03 -15.80 -8.81
C GLU A 128 24.93 -15.53 -7.59
N THR A 129 25.92 -14.66 -7.73
CA THR A 129 26.93 -14.32 -6.72
C THR A 129 26.61 -13.06 -5.90
N GLU A 130 25.51 -12.34 -6.16
CA GLU A 130 25.20 -11.08 -5.48
C GLU A 130 24.03 -11.20 -4.50
N PHE A 131 24.34 -11.06 -3.21
CA PHE A 131 23.34 -10.96 -2.13
C PHE A 131 22.71 -9.55 -2.13
N GLY A 132 21.57 -9.40 -2.80
CA GLY A 132 20.75 -8.18 -2.74
C GLY A 132 19.35 -8.47 -2.18
N SER A 133 18.81 -7.54 -1.38
CA SER A 133 17.39 -7.64 -1.00
C SER A 133 16.51 -7.58 -2.25
N ARG A 134 15.52 -8.46 -2.33
CA ARG A 134 14.48 -8.42 -3.37
C ARG A 134 13.30 -7.54 -2.95
N GLU A 135 13.17 -7.26 -1.65
CA GLU A 135 11.98 -6.69 -1.05
C GLU A 135 12.32 -5.50 -0.16
N THR A 136 11.45 -4.49 -0.19
CA THR A 136 11.46 -3.35 0.75
C THR A 136 10.10 -3.25 1.37
N VAL A 137 10.05 -3.07 2.69
CA VAL A 137 8.81 -2.85 3.43
C VAL A 137 8.74 -1.39 3.85
N PHE A 138 7.66 -0.72 3.46
CA PHE A 138 7.29 0.60 3.94
C PHE A 138 6.29 0.44 5.08
N GLU A 139 6.53 1.10 6.20
CA GLU A 139 5.62 1.15 7.34
C GLU A 139 5.14 2.59 7.54
N PHE A 140 3.83 2.74 7.72
CA PHE A 140 3.17 4.01 7.93
C PHE A 140 2.39 3.93 9.24
N GLU A 141 2.53 4.94 10.09
CA GLU A 141 1.77 5.08 11.33
C GLU A 141 1.09 6.45 11.36
N ASP A 142 -0.22 6.48 11.10
CA ASP A 142 -1.01 7.72 11.08
C ASP A 142 -2.51 7.42 11.12
N LEU A 143 -3.15 7.78 12.24
CA LEU A 143 -4.57 7.54 12.48
C LEU A 143 -5.48 8.24 11.46
N HIS A 144 -5.11 9.41 10.96
CA HIS A 144 -6.00 10.26 10.17
C HIS A 144 -5.79 10.12 8.67
N LEU A 145 -4.60 9.73 8.23
CA LEU A 145 -4.26 9.64 6.82
C LEU A 145 -4.36 8.21 6.27
N LEU A 146 -4.25 7.17 7.09
CA LEU A 146 -4.49 5.80 6.63
C LEU A 146 -5.98 5.50 6.47
N PRO A 147 -6.37 4.59 5.56
CA PRO A 147 -5.53 3.71 4.74
C PRO A 147 -4.95 4.34 3.47
N LEU A 148 -3.98 3.65 2.88
CA LEU A 148 -3.44 3.96 1.56
C LEU A 148 -4.43 3.61 0.45
N ARG A 149 -4.48 4.47 -0.56
CA ARG A 149 -5.42 4.41 -1.69
C ARG A 149 -4.78 4.18 -3.05
N ASP A 150 -3.51 4.51 -3.21
CA ASP A 150 -2.80 4.44 -4.49
C ASP A 150 -1.29 4.54 -4.30
N VAL A 151 -0.53 4.18 -5.33
CA VAL A 151 0.94 4.35 -5.38
C VAL A 151 1.29 5.11 -6.65
N ALA A 152 2.22 6.06 -6.55
CA ALA A 152 2.79 6.73 -7.70
C ALA A 152 4.31 6.66 -7.71
N LEU A 153 4.90 6.52 -8.89
CA LEU A 153 6.35 6.48 -9.07
C LEU A 153 6.81 7.70 -9.85
N MET A 154 8.01 8.17 -9.52
CA MET A 154 8.68 9.18 -10.33
C MET A 154 9.06 8.58 -11.68
N GLY A 155 8.63 9.25 -12.77
CA GLY A 155 9.08 8.98 -14.13
C GLY A 155 10.57 9.28 -14.35
N GLY A 156 11.00 9.25 -15.61
CA GLY A 156 12.35 9.69 -16.01
C GLY A 156 13.32 8.57 -16.43
N ALA A 157 13.40 7.47 -15.68
CA ALA A 157 14.29 6.35 -16.05
C ALA A 157 13.53 5.18 -16.69
N LYS A 158 13.95 4.75 -17.89
CA LYS A 158 13.48 3.52 -18.55
C LYS A 158 13.78 2.31 -17.67
N VAL A 159 12.79 1.88 -16.90
CA VAL A 159 12.85 0.64 -16.13
C VAL A 159 11.96 -0.37 -16.83
N SER A 160 12.61 -1.32 -17.51
CA SER A 160 11.97 -2.48 -18.12
C SER A 160 11.79 -3.64 -17.13
N HIS A 161 12.28 -3.48 -15.90
CA HIS A 161 12.24 -4.55 -14.90
C HIS A 161 10.89 -4.61 -14.20
N GLN A 162 10.39 -5.84 -14.05
CA GLN A 162 9.09 -6.10 -13.44
C GLN A 162 9.18 -6.05 -11.92
N PHE A 163 8.19 -5.41 -11.31
CA PHE A 163 8.02 -5.36 -9.86
C PHE A 163 6.53 -5.36 -9.50
N ALA A 164 6.26 -5.64 -8.22
CA ALA A 164 4.93 -5.65 -7.64
C ALA A 164 4.91 -4.85 -6.34
N PHE A 165 3.71 -4.39 -5.97
CA PHE A 165 3.43 -3.84 -4.65
C PHE A 165 2.34 -4.68 -3.98
N THR A 166 2.57 -5.07 -2.73
CA THR A 166 1.61 -5.77 -1.87
C THR A 166 1.27 -4.87 -0.69
N VAL A 167 0.03 -4.39 -0.65
CA VAL A 167 -0.51 -3.57 0.44
C VAL A 167 -1.09 -4.47 1.51
N GLY A 168 -0.55 -4.34 2.72
CA GLY A 168 -1.06 -5.02 3.91
C GLY A 168 -2.34 -4.38 4.44
N PRO A 169 -2.98 -5.01 5.43
CA PRO A 169 -4.14 -4.41 6.08
C PRO A 169 -3.77 -3.11 6.79
N VAL A 170 -4.74 -2.21 6.93
CA VAL A 170 -4.66 -1.09 7.88
C VAL A 170 -5.16 -1.58 9.23
N CYS A 171 -4.35 -1.46 10.28
CA CYS A 171 -4.67 -1.92 11.63
C CYS A 171 -4.83 -0.76 12.59
N PHE A 172 -5.96 -0.71 13.29
CA PHE A 172 -6.32 0.31 14.28
C PHE A 172 -6.20 -0.26 15.68
N SER A 173 -5.55 0.45 16.62
CA SER A 173 -5.38 0.03 18.02
C SER A 173 -5.84 1.08 19.02
#